data_AF-A0A0C3DHY1-F1
#
_entry.id   AF-A0A0C3DHY1-F1
#
_cell.length_a   1.000
_cell.length_b   1.000
_cell.length_c   1.000
_cell.angle_alpha   90.00
_cell.angle_beta   90.00
_cell.angle_gamma   90.00
#
_symmetry.space_group_name_H-M   'P 1'
#
loop_
_entity.id
_entity.type
_entity.pdbx_description
1 polymer ?
#
loop_
_entity_poly.entity_id
_entity_poly.type
_entity_poly.pdbx_seq_one_letter_code
_entity_poly.pdbx_strand_id
1 'polypeptide(L)'
;MYIAQTVYGQNYLLLVVDEAHHARKHNKLHMALRALRQQAQSVLTLTATPVTTKPHDLWIIGQLLGIHQFFDQAEWMQMKRELDGAMRRDRKQQRQAGQAGNILRSVLVGRETHSQVPDLEYPEVMRQWMVKMRDYFAQHVIRRTVDSVNNKGEKIFGLKTYSEHYLLVKMFQWETDNLLRIAQNMVKDNPLATLIGAAKSMLHPLTTDEGRVQWVKPASKEAWLESRHTVKMQVLTDILTHHLQADGAHPLSMNPDGCQVLPSPDHSADSSTYSECDRIVVYSAFPSANAIIVDVLELYGIKCVELHGRMPVHKRRLALDAFRKSTREHGPRVLILSNVGMVGLNLACANILVMVDSTWSALDDEQLRGRVYRYPQPKPVHIYRLIAAHTPDVFLNNLAFVKGHMHDVFVNHPINEDFRTYCIAYARCVSIVLTVCIGNHLNYISNI
;
A
#
# COMPACT_ATOMS: atom_id res chain seq x y z
N MET A 1 37.91 -28.36 -8.71
CA MET A 1 37.11 -29.55 -9.07
C MET A 1 35.63 -29.41 -8.70
N TYR A 2 35.26 -28.83 -7.55
CA TYR A 2 33.84 -28.69 -7.14
C TYR A 2 33.01 -27.64 -7.91
N ILE A 3 33.58 -26.52 -8.37
CA ILE A 3 32.82 -25.44 -9.04
C ILE A 3 32.15 -25.92 -10.34
N ALA A 4 32.80 -26.81 -11.10
CA ALA A 4 32.26 -27.37 -12.35
C ALA A 4 30.92 -28.10 -12.16
N GLN A 5 30.67 -28.66 -10.97
CA GLN A 5 29.42 -29.35 -10.64
C GLN A 5 28.35 -28.42 -10.06
N THR A 6 28.68 -27.15 -9.83
CA THR A 6 27.72 -26.14 -9.36
C THR A 6 27.13 -25.35 -10.53
N VAL A 7 26.05 -24.61 -10.26
CA VAL A 7 25.47 -23.66 -11.21
C VAL A 7 26.46 -22.59 -11.70
N TYR A 8 27.58 -22.36 -11.02
CA TYR A 8 28.57 -21.34 -11.42
C TYR A 8 29.66 -21.89 -12.36
N GLY A 9 29.74 -23.20 -12.55
CA GLY A 9 30.68 -23.83 -13.48
C GLY A 9 30.05 -24.26 -14.81
N GLN A 10 28.78 -23.91 -15.02
CA GLN A 10 28.00 -24.26 -16.20
C GLN A 10 27.80 -23.02 -17.05
N ASN A 11 27.77 -23.18 -18.38
CA ASN A 11 27.43 -22.12 -19.32
C ASN A 11 25.92 -22.17 -19.64
N TYR A 12 25.29 -20.99 -19.71
CA TYR A 12 23.87 -20.86 -19.99
C TYR A 12 23.63 -20.07 -21.29
N LEU A 13 22.65 -20.48 -22.07
CA LEU A 13 22.16 -19.66 -23.18
C LEU A 13 21.42 -18.42 -22.66
N LEU A 14 20.51 -18.62 -21.71
CA LEU A 14 19.63 -17.58 -21.19
C LEU A 14 19.51 -17.68 -19.68
N LEU A 15 19.71 -16.56 -18.99
CA LEU A 15 19.39 -16.38 -17.57
C LEU A 15 18.11 -15.56 -17.45
N VAL A 16 17.05 -16.16 -16.90
CA VAL A 16 15.80 -15.45 -16.58
C VAL A 16 15.74 -15.21 -15.08
N VAL A 17 15.62 -13.95 -14.68
CA VAL A 17 15.47 -13.55 -13.28
C VAL A 17 14.07 -12.98 -13.09
N ASP A 18 13.19 -13.77 -12.47
CA ASP A 18 11.87 -13.29 -12.06
C ASP A 18 11.97 -12.49 -10.73
N GLU A 19 11.06 -11.53 -10.55
CA GLU A 19 11.05 -10.59 -9.44
C GLU A 19 12.43 -9.96 -9.15
N ALA A 20 13.08 -9.47 -10.22
CA ALA A 20 14.45 -8.95 -10.19
C ALA A 20 14.67 -7.82 -9.18
N HIS A 21 13.61 -7.17 -8.72
CA HIS A 21 13.65 -6.18 -7.65
C HIS A 21 14.23 -6.72 -6.33
N HIS A 22 14.29 -8.05 -6.09
CA HIS A 22 14.98 -8.63 -4.94
C HIS A 22 16.52 -8.52 -5.02
N ALA A 23 17.05 -8.38 -6.24
CA ALA A 23 18.48 -8.24 -6.53
C ALA A 23 18.93 -6.78 -6.72
N ARG A 24 18.12 -5.82 -6.27
CA ARG A 24 18.38 -4.37 -6.40
C ARG A 24 19.42 -3.80 -5.43
N LYS A 25 19.93 -4.61 -4.51
CA LYS A 25 20.98 -4.23 -3.54
C LYS A 25 22.20 -5.09 -3.81
N HIS A 26 23.39 -4.60 -3.49
CA HIS A 26 24.62 -5.41 -3.46
C HIS A 26 24.62 -6.42 -2.30
N ASN A 27 23.63 -7.32 -2.30
CA ASN A 27 23.49 -8.44 -1.37
C ASN A 27 24.03 -9.73 -2.01
N LYS A 28 24.04 -10.82 -1.24
CA LYS A 28 24.49 -12.14 -1.71
C LYS A 28 23.75 -12.60 -2.97
N LEU A 29 22.45 -12.30 -3.06
CA LEU A 29 21.62 -12.65 -4.22
C LEU A 29 22.08 -11.92 -5.48
N HIS A 30 22.30 -10.61 -5.42
CA HIS A 30 22.80 -9.83 -6.55
C HIS A 30 24.18 -10.31 -7.00
N MET A 31 25.10 -10.57 -6.05
CA MET A 31 26.42 -11.10 -6.37
C MET A 31 26.34 -12.46 -7.07
N ALA A 32 25.48 -13.36 -6.57
CA ALA A 32 25.23 -14.65 -7.18
C ALA A 32 24.69 -14.51 -8.62
N LEU A 33 23.66 -13.68 -8.82
CA LEU A 33 23.07 -13.47 -10.15
C LEU A 33 24.05 -12.80 -11.12
N ARG A 34 24.91 -11.89 -10.64
CA ARG A 34 25.95 -11.28 -11.46
C ARG A 34 27.01 -12.30 -11.91
N ALA A 35 27.38 -13.24 -11.04
CA ALA A 35 28.26 -14.34 -11.41
C ALA A 35 27.61 -15.27 -12.44
N LEU A 36 26.33 -15.60 -12.27
CA LEU A 36 25.57 -16.39 -13.26
C LEU A 36 25.42 -15.66 -14.60
N ARG A 37 25.22 -14.34 -14.60
CA ARG A 37 25.22 -13.54 -15.82
C ARG A 37 26.52 -13.72 -16.62
N GLN A 38 27.68 -13.77 -15.96
CA GLN A 38 28.96 -13.96 -16.66
C GLN A 38 29.05 -15.32 -17.37
N GLN A 39 28.27 -16.30 -16.91
CA GLN A 39 28.16 -17.61 -17.53
C GLN A 39 27.01 -17.69 -18.56
N ALA A 40 26.19 -16.63 -18.71
CA ALA A 40 25.03 -16.61 -19.59
C ALA A 40 25.28 -15.76 -20.84
N GLN A 41 24.85 -16.24 -22.02
CA GLN A 41 24.94 -15.47 -23.26
C GLN A 41 23.93 -14.31 -23.31
N SER A 42 22.77 -14.46 -22.65
CA SER A 42 21.72 -13.45 -22.59
C SER A 42 21.06 -13.42 -21.22
N VAL A 43 20.57 -12.26 -20.80
CA VAL A 43 19.88 -12.04 -19.52
C VAL A 43 18.53 -11.39 -19.78
N LEU A 44 17.48 -11.95 -19.19
CA LEU A 44 16.15 -11.36 -19.15
C LEU A 44 15.74 -11.19 -17.69
N THR A 45 15.40 -9.97 -17.30
CA THR A 45 14.86 -9.68 -15.96
C THR A 45 13.39 -9.33 -16.04
N LEU A 46 12.58 -9.94 -15.19
CA LEU A 46 11.16 -9.64 -15.04
C LEU A 46 10.93 -8.95 -13.71
N THR A 47 10.25 -7.81 -13.74
CA THR A 47 9.81 -7.12 -12.53
C THR A 47 8.63 -6.22 -12.90
N ALA A 48 7.54 -6.31 -12.13
CA ALA A 48 6.45 -5.35 -12.28
C ALA A 48 6.87 -3.94 -11.79
N THR A 49 7.92 -3.87 -10.97
CA THR A 49 8.24 -2.71 -10.16
C THR A 49 9.76 -2.51 -10.07
N PRO A 50 10.37 -1.90 -11.11
CA PRO A 50 11.83 -1.78 -11.21
C PRO A 50 12.42 -0.75 -10.22
N VAL A 51 11.64 0.24 -9.80
CA VAL A 51 12.04 1.30 -8.86
C VAL A 51 11.32 1.08 -7.54
N THR A 52 12.04 1.10 -6.43
CA THR A 52 11.42 0.80 -5.13
C THR A 52 11.77 1.78 -4.02
N THR A 53 13.04 2.21 -3.88
CA THR A 53 13.40 3.05 -2.73
C THR A 53 14.42 4.15 -3.01
N LYS A 54 15.36 3.96 -3.95
CA LYS A 54 16.41 4.95 -4.27
C LYS A 54 16.86 4.82 -5.73
N PRO A 55 17.40 5.88 -6.36
CA PRO A 55 18.04 5.79 -7.68
C PRO A 55 19.14 4.71 -7.76
N HIS A 56 19.83 4.46 -6.64
CA HIS A 56 20.83 3.40 -6.52
C HIS A 56 20.29 2.01 -6.89
N ASP A 57 19.01 1.74 -6.61
CA ASP A 57 18.39 0.44 -6.90
C ASP A 57 18.38 0.17 -8.41
N LEU A 58 18.04 1.19 -9.22
CA LEU A 58 18.02 1.11 -10.68
C LEU A 58 19.41 0.89 -11.26
N TRP A 59 20.41 1.59 -10.73
CA TRP A 59 21.78 1.42 -11.17
C TRP A 59 22.25 -0.03 -11.01
N ILE A 60 21.94 -0.64 -9.87
CA ILE A 60 22.27 -2.03 -9.55
C ILE A 60 21.53 -2.99 -10.50
N ILE A 61 20.28 -2.72 -10.84
CA ILE A 61 19.53 -3.50 -11.84
C ILE A 61 20.15 -3.35 -13.24
N GLY A 62 20.60 -2.15 -13.62
CA GLY A 62 21.31 -1.91 -14.88
C GLY A 62 22.59 -2.75 -15.00
N GLN A 63 23.34 -2.89 -13.90
CA GLN A 63 24.49 -3.79 -13.82
C GLN A 63 24.12 -5.26 -13.98
N LEU A 64 22.98 -5.68 -13.41
CA LEU A 64 22.48 -7.05 -13.58
C LEU A 64 22.04 -7.32 -15.01
N LEU A 65 21.48 -6.34 -15.71
CA LEU A 65 21.14 -6.44 -17.14
C LEU A 65 22.36 -6.37 -18.05
N GLY A 66 23.49 -5.88 -17.55
CA GLY A 66 24.72 -5.77 -18.33
C GLY A 66 24.78 -4.54 -19.23
N ILE A 67 24.01 -3.51 -18.93
CA ILE A 67 23.98 -2.25 -19.67
C ILE A 67 25.26 -1.47 -19.36
N HIS A 68 26.06 -1.16 -20.39
CA HIS A 68 27.43 -0.65 -20.25
C HIS A 68 27.54 0.61 -19.38
N GLN A 69 26.60 1.55 -19.52
CA GLN A 69 26.58 2.82 -18.81
C GLN A 69 26.60 2.63 -17.28
N PHE A 70 25.96 1.58 -16.76
CA PHE A 70 25.89 1.32 -15.31
C PHE A 70 27.17 0.71 -14.72
N PHE A 71 28.21 0.51 -15.53
CA PHE A 71 29.54 0.09 -15.06
C PHE A 71 30.51 1.26 -14.91
N ASP A 72 30.11 2.50 -15.27
CA ASP A 72 30.92 3.69 -15.06
C ASP A 72 31.01 4.04 -13.57
N GLN A 73 32.20 3.83 -13.01
CA GLN A 73 32.45 4.06 -11.59
C GLN A 73 32.49 5.55 -11.24
N ALA A 74 32.94 6.41 -12.16
CA ALA A 74 33.02 7.85 -11.94
C ALA A 74 31.62 8.45 -11.91
N GLU A 75 30.76 8.04 -12.84
CA GLU A 75 29.36 8.47 -12.90
C GLU A 75 28.56 8.00 -11.68
N TRP A 76 28.75 6.75 -11.24
CA TRP A 76 28.18 6.24 -9.99
C TRP A 76 28.60 7.09 -8.78
N MET A 77 29.89 7.43 -8.69
CA MET A 77 30.40 8.26 -7.60
C MET A 77 29.86 9.69 -7.65
N GLN A 78 29.68 10.26 -8.84
CA GLN A 78 29.07 11.56 -9.05
C GLN A 78 27.63 11.57 -8.53
N MET A 79 26.79 10.64 -9.00
CA MET A 79 25.40 10.52 -8.56
C MET A 79 25.30 10.43 -7.04
N LYS A 80 26.08 9.53 -6.44
CA LYS A 80 26.06 9.33 -4.99
C LYS A 80 26.44 10.62 -4.25
N ARG A 81 27.46 11.34 -4.72
CA ARG A 81 27.90 12.61 -4.13
C ARG A 81 26.82 13.69 -4.20
N GLU A 82 26.15 13.82 -5.35
CA GLU A 82 25.10 14.82 -5.56
C GLU A 82 23.87 14.52 -4.69
N LEU A 83 23.38 13.28 -4.71
CA LEU A 83 22.24 12.84 -3.89
C LEU A 83 22.53 12.97 -2.38
N ASP A 84 23.68 12.49 -1.92
CA ASP A 84 24.09 12.60 -0.52
C ASP A 84 24.36 14.05 -0.10
N GLY A 85 24.78 14.90 -1.04
CA GLY A 85 24.95 16.34 -0.85
C GLY A 85 23.61 17.04 -0.63
N ALA A 86 22.65 16.82 -1.51
CA ALA A 86 21.31 17.38 -1.43
C ALA A 86 20.59 16.94 -0.15
N MET A 87 20.62 15.63 0.18
CA MET A 87 20.03 15.12 1.44
C MET A 87 20.63 15.78 2.68
N ARG A 88 21.94 16.07 2.68
CA ARG A 88 22.60 16.72 3.83
C ARG A 88 22.16 18.18 3.98
N ARG A 89 21.99 18.90 2.87
CA ARG A 89 21.49 20.29 2.86
C ARG A 89 20.04 20.36 3.30
N ASP A 90 19.18 19.50 2.77
CA ASP A 90 17.77 19.40 3.17
C ASP A 90 17.62 19.10 4.67
N ARG A 91 18.40 18.15 5.21
CA ARG A 91 18.41 17.85 6.65
C ARG A 91 18.87 19.05 7.49
N LYS A 92 19.83 19.83 6.99
CA LYS A 92 20.31 21.04 7.69
C LYS A 92 19.22 22.12 7.70
N GLN A 93 18.56 22.35 6.57
CA GLN A 93 17.46 23.30 6.43
C GLN A 93 16.28 22.92 7.32
N GLN A 94 15.90 21.64 7.36
CA GLN A 94 14.84 21.14 8.25
C GLN A 94 15.19 21.28 9.73
N ARG A 95 16.46 21.05 10.12
CA ARG A 95 16.93 21.29 11.49
C ARG A 95 16.87 22.76 11.86
N GLN A 96 17.30 23.65 10.96
CA GLN A 96 17.27 25.10 11.16
C GLN A 96 15.83 25.64 11.25
N ALA A 97 14.90 25.04 10.52
CA ALA A 97 13.47 25.35 10.58
C ALA A 97 12.76 24.79 11.83
N GLY A 98 13.47 24.13 12.76
CA GLY A 98 12.88 23.55 13.97
C GLY A 98 11.98 22.33 13.73
N GLN A 99 12.03 21.75 12.53
CA GLN A 99 11.16 20.63 12.12
C GLN A 99 11.74 19.25 12.48
N ALA A 100 12.98 19.18 12.98
CA ALA A 100 13.64 17.92 13.34
C ALA A 100 13.06 17.34 14.64
N GLY A 101 12.38 16.19 14.55
CA GLY A 101 11.92 15.40 15.71
C GLY A 101 10.55 15.75 16.26
N ASN A 102 9.99 16.91 15.95
CA ASN A 102 8.64 17.32 16.39
C ASN A 102 7.51 16.74 15.54
N ILE A 103 7.77 16.44 14.26
CA ILE A 103 6.75 16.01 13.29
C ILE A 103 6.03 14.74 13.76
N LEU A 104 6.76 13.76 14.29
CA LEU A 104 6.15 12.49 14.68
C LEU A 104 5.21 12.65 15.88
N ARG A 105 5.62 13.47 16.86
CA ARG A 105 4.80 13.79 18.03
C ARG A 105 3.62 14.68 17.65
N SER A 106 3.78 15.65 16.76
CA SER A 106 2.67 16.50 16.29
C SER A 106 1.66 15.71 15.46
N VAL A 107 2.13 14.77 14.63
CA VAL A 107 1.30 13.84 13.85
C VAL A 107 0.53 12.86 14.74
N LEU A 108 1.18 12.27 15.77
CA LEU A 108 0.53 11.39 16.73
C LEU A 108 -0.51 12.11 17.61
N VAL A 109 -0.29 13.40 17.91
CA VAL A 109 -1.15 14.22 18.79
C VAL A 109 -2.15 15.05 17.99
N GLY A 110 -2.24 14.86 16.67
CA GLY A 110 -3.20 15.56 15.80
C GLY A 110 -3.01 17.09 15.75
N ARG A 111 -1.83 17.61 16.09
CA ARG A 111 -1.55 19.06 16.01
C ARG A 111 -1.26 19.46 14.57
N GLU A 112 -1.98 20.46 14.08
CA GLU A 112 -1.79 21.05 12.77
C GLU A 112 -0.34 21.51 12.59
N THR A 113 0.32 20.97 11.57
CA THR A 113 1.61 21.47 11.12
C THR A 113 1.36 22.36 9.91
N HIS A 114 1.01 23.62 10.16
CA HIS A 114 1.06 24.71 9.18
C HIS A 114 2.50 25.08 8.78
N SER A 115 3.37 24.09 8.65
CA SER A 115 4.73 24.30 8.25
C SER A 115 4.77 24.30 6.72
N GLN A 116 5.04 25.47 6.13
CA GLN A 116 5.50 25.58 4.76
C GLN A 116 6.55 24.48 4.54
N VAL A 117 6.26 23.54 3.64
CA VAL A 117 7.25 22.52 3.26
C VAL A 117 8.41 23.30 2.65
N PRO A 118 9.61 23.24 3.23
CA PRO A 118 10.75 23.95 2.67
C PRO A 118 10.97 23.47 1.23
N ASP A 119 11.36 24.37 0.33
CA ASP A 119 11.79 23.95 -1.00
C ASP A 119 13.02 23.03 -0.84
N LEU A 120 12.85 21.75 -1.14
CA LEU A 120 13.84 20.70 -0.93
C LEU A 120 14.63 20.49 -2.21
N GLU A 121 15.94 20.34 -2.09
CA GLU A 121 16.82 20.18 -3.25
C GLU A 121 16.88 18.72 -3.71
N TYR A 122 16.75 17.76 -2.79
CA TYR A 122 16.87 16.33 -3.10
C TYR A 122 15.89 15.83 -4.18
N PRO A 123 14.59 16.20 -4.18
CA PRO A 123 13.65 15.78 -5.23
C PRO A 123 14.09 16.16 -6.64
N GLU A 124 14.66 17.37 -6.80
CA GLU A 124 15.09 17.88 -8.10
C GLU A 124 16.35 17.17 -8.61
N VAL A 125 17.37 17.02 -7.75
CA VAL A 125 18.59 16.25 -8.08
C VAL A 125 18.23 14.80 -8.40
N MET A 126 17.34 14.20 -7.61
CA MET A 126 16.84 12.85 -7.86
C MET A 126 16.17 12.75 -9.23
N ARG A 127 15.27 13.68 -9.57
CA ARG A 127 14.57 13.70 -10.86
C ARG A 127 15.54 13.76 -12.04
N GLN A 128 16.57 14.59 -11.97
CA GLN A 128 17.59 14.69 -13.02
C GLN A 128 18.30 13.36 -13.28
N TRP A 129 18.73 12.67 -12.21
CA TRP A 129 19.34 11.35 -12.33
C TRP A 129 18.37 10.28 -12.83
N MET A 130 17.10 10.34 -12.42
CA MET A 130 16.09 9.39 -12.87
C MET A 130 15.82 9.50 -14.38
N VAL A 131 15.77 10.72 -14.92
CA VAL A 131 15.65 10.95 -16.38
C VAL A 131 16.86 10.37 -17.10
N LYS A 132 18.07 10.64 -16.62
CA LYS A 132 19.30 10.09 -17.21
C LYS A 132 19.33 8.56 -17.24
N MET A 133 18.96 7.93 -16.12
CA MET A 133 18.87 6.46 -16.05
C MET A 133 17.80 5.89 -16.98
N ARG A 134 16.64 6.55 -17.08
CA ARG A 134 15.57 6.14 -18.00
C ARG A 134 16.10 6.08 -19.44
N ASP A 135 16.89 7.07 -19.85
CA ASP A 135 17.45 7.10 -21.19
C ASP A 135 18.45 5.94 -21.42
N TYR A 136 19.21 5.53 -20.39
CA TYR A 136 20.05 4.32 -20.46
C TYR A 136 19.23 3.03 -20.59
N PHE A 137 18.05 2.99 -19.99
CA PHE A 137 17.14 1.84 -20.06
C PHE A 137 16.27 1.80 -21.32
N ALA A 138 16.16 2.90 -22.08
CA ALA A 138 15.16 3.05 -23.15
C ALA A 138 15.19 1.94 -24.20
N GLN A 139 16.37 1.41 -24.54
CA GLN A 139 16.53 0.31 -25.53
C GLN A 139 16.56 -1.09 -24.91
N HIS A 140 16.45 -1.19 -23.59
CA HIS A 140 16.65 -2.42 -22.84
C HIS A 140 15.38 -2.88 -22.09
N VAL A 141 14.34 -2.04 -22.03
CA VAL A 141 13.13 -2.29 -21.23
C VAL A 141 11.91 -2.27 -22.13
N ILE A 142 11.08 -3.31 -21.99
CA ILE A 142 9.73 -3.33 -22.54
C ILE A 142 8.78 -3.25 -21.35
N ARG A 143 7.95 -2.19 -21.32
CA ARG A 143 6.86 -2.04 -20.36
C ARG A 143 5.54 -1.93 -21.09
N ARG A 144 4.54 -2.67 -20.63
CA ARG A 144 3.14 -2.50 -21.01
C ARG A 144 2.33 -2.19 -19.76
N THR A 145 1.38 -1.28 -19.90
CA THR A 145 0.38 -0.90 -18.90
C THR A 145 -0.99 -1.41 -19.34
N VAL A 146 -1.98 -1.31 -18.44
CA VAL A 146 -3.38 -1.66 -18.76
C VAL A 146 -3.94 -0.82 -19.92
N ASP A 147 -3.38 0.38 -20.14
CA ASP A 147 -3.76 1.28 -21.24
C ASP A 147 -2.92 1.08 -22.51
N SER A 148 -1.99 0.12 -22.52
CA SER A 148 -1.24 -0.19 -23.73
C SER A 148 -2.17 -0.72 -24.81
N VAL A 149 -1.94 -0.24 -26.04
CA VAL A 149 -2.74 -0.58 -27.23
C VAL A 149 -1.97 -1.51 -28.16
N ASN A 150 -2.71 -2.31 -28.94
CA ASN A 150 -2.15 -3.14 -29.99
C ASN A 150 -1.77 -2.29 -31.21
N ASN A 151 -1.31 -2.93 -32.29
CA ASN A 151 -0.95 -2.23 -33.54
C ASN A 151 -2.15 -1.59 -34.27
N LYS A 152 -3.39 -1.84 -33.84
CA LYS A 152 -4.62 -1.23 -34.36
C LYS A 152 -5.15 -0.10 -33.47
N GLY A 153 -4.48 0.22 -32.36
CA GLY A 153 -4.94 1.23 -31.41
C GLY A 153 -5.97 0.72 -30.40
N GLU A 154 -6.27 -0.58 -30.38
CA GLU A 154 -7.22 -1.18 -29.43
C GLU A 154 -6.50 -1.53 -28.12
N LYS A 155 -7.13 -1.32 -26.96
CA LYS A 155 -6.54 -1.71 -25.67
C LYS A 155 -6.19 -3.21 -25.67
N ILE A 156 -4.93 -3.53 -25.35
CA ILE A 156 -4.46 -4.91 -25.21
C ILE A 156 -5.20 -5.62 -24.07
N PHE A 157 -5.52 -4.85 -23.03
CA PHE A 157 -6.19 -5.34 -21.84
C PHE A 157 -7.59 -4.72 -21.74
N GLY A 158 -8.62 -5.55 -21.82
CA GLY A 158 -10.03 -5.13 -21.66
C GLY A 158 -10.47 -5.01 -20.20
N LEU A 159 -9.58 -4.56 -19.30
CA LEU A 159 -9.93 -4.38 -17.89
C LEU A 159 -10.80 -3.13 -17.72
N LYS A 160 -11.94 -3.29 -17.03
CA LYS A 160 -12.74 -2.14 -16.58
C LYS A 160 -11.95 -1.35 -15.54
N THR A 161 -12.02 -0.02 -15.57
CA THR A 161 -11.33 0.83 -14.59
C THR A 161 -11.71 0.46 -13.15
N TYR A 162 -10.74 0.51 -12.24
CA TYR A 162 -11.00 0.34 -10.81
C TYR A 162 -11.30 1.70 -10.17
N SER A 163 -12.09 1.70 -9.09
CA SER A 163 -12.35 2.89 -8.26
C SER A 163 -11.68 2.73 -6.90
N GLU A 164 -10.99 3.77 -6.44
CA GLU A 164 -10.50 3.84 -5.05
C GLU A 164 -11.42 4.73 -4.20
N HIS A 165 -11.80 4.23 -3.03
CA HIS A 165 -12.69 4.87 -2.07
C HIS A 165 -11.92 5.11 -0.78
N TYR A 166 -11.52 6.37 -0.56
CA TYR A 166 -10.82 6.78 0.65
C TYR A 166 -11.86 7.08 1.74
N LEU A 167 -11.95 6.19 2.72
CA LEU A 167 -12.89 6.30 3.84
C LEU A 167 -12.17 6.93 5.03
N LEU A 168 -12.30 8.25 5.17
CA LEU A 168 -11.74 8.99 6.29
C LEU A 168 -12.63 8.79 7.52
N VAL A 169 -12.20 7.90 8.43
CA VAL A 169 -12.98 7.53 9.63
C VAL A 169 -12.65 8.43 10.81
N LYS A 170 -13.67 8.89 11.51
CA LYS A 170 -13.54 9.60 12.78
C LYS A 170 -13.54 8.59 13.92
N MET A 171 -12.44 8.56 14.67
CA MET A 171 -12.31 7.65 15.81
C MET A 171 -13.29 7.99 16.93
N PHE A 172 -13.70 6.99 17.69
CA PHE A 172 -14.41 7.23 18.94
C PHE A 172 -13.52 7.98 19.92
N GLN A 173 -14.16 8.70 20.86
CA GLN A 173 -13.43 9.49 21.86
C GLN A 173 -12.46 8.61 22.66
N TRP A 174 -12.91 7.43 23.09
CA TRP A 174 -12.08 6.51 23.86
C TRP A 174 -10.88 5.97 23.07
N GLU A 175 -11.01 5.79 21.75
CA GLU A 175 -9.89 5.34 20.90
C GLU A 175 -8.84 6.46 20.80
N THR A 176 -9.31 7.69 20.64
CA THR A 176 -8.46 8.89 20.65
C THR A 176 -7.71 9.02 21.99
N ASP A 177 -8.41 8.83 23.11
CA ASP A 177 -7.81 8.86 24.44
C ASP A 177 -6.77 7.74 24.63
N ASN A 178 -7.03 6.55 24.09
CA ASN A 178 -6.08 5.44 24.13
C ASN A 178 -4.82 5.73 23.29
N LEU A 179 -4.97 6.33 22.10
CA LEU A 179 -3.84 6.78 21.29
C LEU A 179 -3.02 7.85 22.00
N LEU A 180 -3.67 8.82 22.65
CA LEU A 180 -2.99 9.85 23.45
C LEU A 180 -2.22 9.22 24.61
N ARG A 181 -2.78 8.20 25.28
CA ARG A 181 -2.08 7.46 26.35
C ARG A 181 -0.85 6.71 25.81
N ILE A 182 -0.96 6.03 24.67
CA ILE A 182 0.17 5.37 24.00
C ILE A 182 1.26 6.41 23.65
N ALA A 183 0.85 7.57 23.15
CA ALA A 183 1.74 8.68 22.86
C ALA A 183 2.38 9.29 24.13
N GLN A 184 1.68 9.35 25.26
CA GLN A 184 2.24 9.89 26.52
C GLN A 184 3.25 8.95 27.17
N ASN A 185 3.01 7.64 27.12
CA ASN A 185 3.91 6.61 27.65
C ASN A 185 5.18 6.38 26.80
N MET A 186 5.44 7.28 25.83
CA MET A 186 6.58 7.21 24.95
C MET A 186 7.91 7.33 25.72
N VAL A 187 8.72 6.28 25.65
CA VAL A 187 10.16 6.36 25.86
C VAL A 187 10.76 6.99 24.60
N LYS A 188 11.56 8.06 24.75
CA LYS A 188 12.15 8.86 23.66
C LYS A 188 13.04 8.06 22.69
N ASP A 189 13.35 6.79 23.00
CA ASP A 189 14.45 6.06 22.37
C ASP A 189 14.06 5.24 21.13
N ASN A 190 12.76 4.98 20.85
CA ASN A 190 12.35 4.27 19.61
C ASN A 190 11.02 4.76 18.97
N PRO A 191 11.06 5.84 18.17
CA PRO A 191 9.87 6.42 17.55
C PRO A 191 9.13 5.51 16.56
N LEU A 192 9.84 4.59 15.89
CA LEU A 192 9.23 3.69 14.89
C LEU A 192 8.40 2.59 15.56
N ALA A 193 8.89 2.01 16.66
CA ALA A 193 8.15 1.02 17.43
C ALA A 193 6.83 1.61 17.97
N THR A 194 6.85 2.89 18.39
CA THR A 194 5.65 3.59 18.83
C THR A 194 4.63 3.78 17.71
N LEU A 195 5.04 4.18 16.51
CA LEU A 195 4.12 4.30 15.38
C LEU A 195 3.47 2.97 15.04
N ILE A 196 4.25 1.88 15.08
CA ILE A 196 3.74 0.52 14.86
C ILE A 196 2.71 0.16 15.94
N GLY A 197 3.00 0.47 17.21
CA GLY A 197 2.07 0.27 18.32
C GLY A 197 0.77 1.07 18.14
N ALA A 198 0.88 2.37 17.85
CA ALA A 198 -0.28 3.23 17.58
C ALA A 198 -1.11 2.68 16.41
N ALA A 199 -0.47 2.34 15.29
CA ALA A 199 -1.11 1.74 14.11
C ALA A 199 -1.90 0.47 14.44
N LYS A 200 -1.30 -0.42 15.23
CA LYS A 200 -1.98 -1.63 15.73
C LYS A 200 -3.21 -1.30 16.57
N SER A 201 -3.08 -0.38 17.54
CA SER A 201 -4.18 -0.05 18.46
C SER A 201 -5.43 0.50 17.78
N MET A 202 -5.28 1.11 16.59
CA MET A 202 -6.39 1.65 15.81
C MET A 202 -7.31 0.58 15.23
N LEU A 203 -6.83 -0.66 15.09
CA LEU A 203 -7.67 -1.78 14.68
C LEU A 203 -8.30 -2.49 15.88
N HIS A 204 -7.53 -2.66 16.97
CA HIS A 204 -8.07 -3.05 18.27
C HIS A 204 -7.02 -2.81 19.38
N PRO A 205 -7.38 -2.33 20.59
CA PRO A 205 -6.41 -2.04 21.66
C PRO A 205 -5.57 -3.25 22.09
N LEU A 206 -6.14 -4.45 22.09
CA LEU A 206 -5.42 -5.68 22.51
C LEU A 206 -4.34 -6.14 21.53
N THR A 207 -4.18 -5.47 20.38
CA THR A 207 -3.10 -5.77 19.43
C THR A 207 -1.76 -5.15 19.82
N THR A 208 -1.75 -4.21 20.78
CA THR A 208 -0.52 -3.53 21.24
C THR A 208 0.13 -4.16 22.46
N ASP A 209 -0.63 -4.91 23.25
CA ASP A 209 -0.13 -5.41 24.52
C ASP A 209 0.70 -6.68 24.31
N GLU A 210 2.00 -6.57 24.62
CA GLU A 210 2.91 -7.71 24.76
C GLU A 210 2.53 -8.55 26.00
N GLY A 211 1.39 -9.26 25.92
CA GLY A 211 1.12 -10.43 26.76
C GLY A 211 0.45 -10.19 28.12
N ARG A 212 -0.21 -9.06 28.38
CA ARG A 212 -0.95 -8.87 29.66
C ARG A 212 -2.43 -9.21 29.61
N VAL A 213 -3.08 -9.09 28.45
CA VAL A 213 -4.51 -9.41 28.28
C VAL A 213 -4.66 -10.27 27.04
N GLN A 214 -5.13 -11.50 27.22
CA GLN A 214 -5.42 -12.42 26.12
C GLN A 214 -6.74 -12.03 25.46
N TRP A 215 -6.77 -11.99 24.12
CA TRP A 215 -8.02 -11.80 23.38
C TRP A 215 -8.99 -12.94 23.70
N VAL A 216 -10.21 -12.57 24.05
CA VAL A 216 -11.33 -13.50 24.25
C VAL A 216 -12.44 -13.06 23.31
N LYS A 217 -12.88 -13.98 22.45
CA LYS A 217 -13.99 -13.75 21.53
C LYS A 217 -15.25 -13.35 22.30
N PRO A 218 -15.92 -12.24 21.95
CA PRO A 218 -17.21 -11.88 22.54
C PRO A 218 -18.26 -12.98 22.33
N ALA A 219 -19.17 -13.15 23.29
CA ALA A 219 -20.20 -14.20 23.22
C ALA A 219 -21.27 -13.93 22.14
N SER A 220 -21.53 -12.66 21.82
CA SER A 220 -22.52 -12.26 20.83
C SER A 220 -22.13 -10.94 20.14
N LYS A 221 -22.87 -10.58 19.09
CA LYS A 221 -22.71 -9.30 18.38
C LYS A 221 -23.03 -8.13 19.31
N GLU A 222 -24.03 -8.24 20.17
CA GLU A 222 -24.43 -7.23 21.14
C GLU A 222 -23.29 -7.00 22.14
N ALA A 223 -22.73 -8.09 22.69
CA ALA A 223 -21.58 -8.01 23.59
C ALA A 223 -20.35 -7.37 22.92
N TRP A 224 -20.16 -7.58 21.62
CA TRP A 224 -19.10 -6.91 20.86
C TRP A 224 -19.36 -5.40 20.72
N LEU A 225 -20.58 -4.99 20.40
CA LEU A 225 -20.96 -3.57 20.25
C LEU A 225 -20.98 -2.82 21.59
N GLU A 226 -21.25 -3.52 22.70
CA GLU A 226 -21.13 -3.00 24.07
C GLU A 226 -19.68 -2.98 24.56
N SER A 227 -18.80 -3.77 23.92
CA SER A 227 -17.37 -3.76 24.19
C SER A 227 -16.67 -2.54 23.56
N ARG A 228 -15.35 -2.46 23.70
CA ARG A 228 -14.53 -1.42 23.07
C ARG A 228 -14.25 -1.72 21.59
N HIS A 229 -15.30 -1.83 20.76
CA HIS A 229 -15.12 -1.96 19.32
C HIS A 229 -14.60 -0.67 18.69
N THR A 230 -13.67 -0.78 17.76
CA THR A 230 -13.06 0.37 17.07
C THR A 230 -13.88 0.80 15.85
N VAL A 231 -13.77 2.07 15.45
CA VAL A 231 -14.43 2.56 14.23
C VAL A 231 -14.03 1.79 12.98
N LYS A 232 -12.75 1.38 12.87
CA LYS A 232 -12.27 0.62 11.70
C LYS A 232 -12.95 -0.74 11.56
N MET A 233 -13.12 -1.45 12.68
CA MET A 233 -13.82 -2.73 12.70
C MET A 233 -15.30 -2.57 12.35
N GLN A 234 -15.96 -1.52 12.85
CA GLN A 234 -17.34 -1.23 12.47
C GLN A 234 -17.47 -0.97 10.95
N VAL A 235 -16.65 -0.07 10.41
CA VAL A 235 -16.67 0.26 8.98
C VAL A 235 -16.31 -0.95 8.11
N LEU A 236 -15.36 -1.78 8.54
CA LEU A 236 -15.07 -3.05 7.87
C LEU A 236 -16.32 -3.94 7.82
N THR A 237 -17.00 -4.14 8.96
CA THR A 237 -18.20 -4.99 9.00
C THR A 237 -19.34 -4.43 8.16
N ASP A 238 -19.48 -3.10 8.09
CA ASP A 238 -20.51 -2.44 7.30
C ASP A 238 -20.27 -2.64 5.79
N ILE A 239 -19.03 -2.43 5.33
CA ILE A 239 -18.64 -2.66 3.93
C ILE A 239 -18.86 -4.13 3.54
N LEU A 240 -18.40 -5.06 4.37
CA LEU A 240 -18.56 -6.49 4.08
C LEU A 240 -20.03 -6.90 4.04
N THR A 241 -20.82 -6.44 5.01
CA THR A 241 -22.26 -6.76 5.05
C THR A 241 -22.97 -6.24 3.81
N HIS A 242 -22.70 -5.00 3.41
CA HIS A 242 -23.28 -4.37 2.21
C HIS A 242 -22.95 -5.14 0.93
N HIS A 243 -21.68 -5.47 0.70
CA HIS A 243 -21.25 -6.14 -0.53
C HIS A 243 -21.53 -7.64 -0.57
N LEU A 244 -21.76 -8.28 0.59
CA LEU A 244 -22.17 -9.69 0.63
C LEU A 244 -23.69 -9.85 0.40
N GLN A 245 -24.49 -8.81 0.64
CA GLN A 245 -25.94 -8.82 0.42
C GLN A 245 -26.32 -8.86 -1.06
N ALA A 246 -25.56 -8.21 -1.95
CA ALA A 246 -25.84 -8.21 -3.39
C ALA A 246 -24.54 -8.08 -4.19
N ASP A 247 -24.46 -8.79 -5.32
CA ASP A 247 -23.36 -8.59 -6.27
C ASP A 247 -23.57 -7.27 -7.03
N GLY A 248 -22.48 -6.59 -7.38
CA GLY A 248 -22.54 -5.28 -8.04
C GLY A 248 -23.10 -4.18 -7.12
N ALA A 249 -23.07 -4.37 -5.80
CA ALA A 249 -23.63 -3.42 -4.84
C ALA A 249 -22.99 -2.03 -4.98
N HIS A 250 -23.80 -1.02 -4.67
CA HIS A 250 -23.43 0.38 -4.79
C HIS A 250 -22.13 0.67 -4.04
N PRO A 251 -21.12 1.32 -4.65
CA PRO A 251 -19.91 1.70 -3.92
C PRO A 251 -20.22 2.62 -2.73
N LEU A 252 -19.36 2.63 -1.71
CA LEU A 252 -19.61 3.31 -0.43
C LEU A 252 -18.62 4.47 -0.26
N SER A 253 -19.07 5.57 0.32
CA SER A 253 -18.24 6.67 0.78
C SER A 253 -18.55 6.97 2.24
N MET A 254 -17.65 7.71 2.90
CA MET A 254 -17.92 8.19 4.25
C MET A 254 -18.85 9.41 4.21
N ASN A 255 -19.73 9.54 5.19
CA ASN A 255 -20.47 10.78 5.41
C ASN A 255 -19.52 11.93 5.82
N PRO A 256 -19.92 13.21 5.68
CA PRO A 256 -19.06 14.34 6.02
C PRO A 256 -18.53 14.34 7.46
N ASP A 257 -19.28 13.74 8.39
CA ASP A 257 -18.90 13.66 9.81
C ASP A 257 -17.87 12.55 10.11
N GLY A 258 -17.59 11.67 9.15
CA GLY A 258 -16.62 10.58 9.32
C GLY A 258 -17.12 9.37 10.13
N CYS A 259 -18.41 9.30 10.41
CA CYS A 259 -18.99 8.37 11.39
C CYS A 259 -19.73 7.17 10.75
N GLN A 260 -20.19 7.30 9.51
CA GLN A 260 -21.03 6.30 8.86
C GLN A 260 -20.71 6.16 7.37
N VAL A 261 -20.74 4.92 6.88
CA VAL A 261 -20.66 4.64 5.45
C VAL A 261 -22.03 4.78 4.79
N LEU A 262 -22.04 5.42 3.62
CA LEU A 262 -23.23 5.66 2.81
C LEU A 262 -22.94 5.31 1.34
N PRO A 263 -23.96 5.08 0.50
CA PRO A 263 -23.76 4.99 -0.95
C PRO A 263 -23.02 6.22 -1.49
N SER A 264 -21.98 5.99 -2.29
CA SER A 264 -21.14 7.05 -2.86
C SER A 264 -21.92 7.90 -3.86
N PRO A 265 -21.91 9.23 -3.78
CA PRO A 265 -22.64 10.07 -4.74
C PRO A 265 -22.03 10.04 -6.16
N ASP A 266 -20.74 9.71 -6.26
CA ASP A 266 -19.98 9.76 -7.52
C ASP A 266 -20.01 8.45 -8.31
N HIS A 267 -20.63 7.40 -7.76
CA HIS A 267 -20.65 6.07 -8.33
C HIS A 267 -22.08 5.55 -8.43
N SER A 268 -22.27 4.47 -9.18
CA SER A 268 -23.55 3.75 -9.24
C SER A 268 -23.31 2.26 -9.00
N ALA A 269 -24.37 1.53 -8.66
CA ALA A 269 -24.34 0.07 -8.60
C ALA A 269 -24.09 -0.51 -10.00
N ASP A 270 -23.31 -1.58 -10.08
CA ASP A 270 -23.07 -2.27 -11.35
C ASP A 270 -24.23 -3.23 -11.64
N SER A 271 -25.04 -2.89 -12.64
CA SER A 271 -26.16 -3.71 -13.10
C SER A 271 -25.77 -4.82 -14.07
N SER A 272 -24.49 -4.92 -14.44
CA SER A 272 -23.99 -5.97 -15.33
C SER A 272 -24.17 -7.36 -14.69
N THR A 273 -24.65 -8.32 -15.46
CA THR A 273 -24.73 -9.71 -15.00
C THR A 273 -23.40 -10.43 -15.26
N TYR A 274 -22.85 -11.04 -14.22
CA TYR A 274 -21.62 -11.84 -14.30
C TYR A 274 -21.91 -13.29 -13.91
N SER A 275 -21.12 -14.23 -14.43
CA SER A 275 -21.25 -15.66 -14.10
C SER A 275 -20.82 -15.99 -12.67
N GLU A 276 -19.94 -15.17 -12.10
CA GLU A 276 -19.35 -15.35 -10.78
C GLU A 276 -19.93 -14.32 -9.80
N CYS A 277 -20.10 -14.69 -8.52
CA CYS A 277 -20.49 -13.74 -7.47
C CYS A 277 -19.33 -12.82 -7.06
N ASP A 278 -19.61 -11.74 -6.34
CA ASP A 278 -18.56 -10.85 -5.84
C ASP A 278 -17.75 -11.53 -4.74
N ARG A 279 -16.46 -11.22 -4.68
CA ARG A 279 -15.58 -11.74 -3.63
C ARG A 279 -14.71 -10.63 -3.10
N ILE A 280 -14.52 -10.65 -1.80
CA ILE A 280 -13.90 -9.57 -1.05
C ILE A 280 -12.56 -10.04 -0.49
N VAL A 281 -11.55 -9.21 -0.67
CA VAL A 281 -10.23 -9.38 -0.08
C VAL A 281 -10.06 -8.31 0.98
N VAL A 282 -9.79 -8.72 2.22
CA VAL A 282 -9.46 -7.83 3.34
C VAL A 282 -7.95 -7.91 3.57
N TYR A 283 -7.27 -6.78 3.39
CA TYR A 283 -5.85 -6.65 3.68
C TYR A 283 -5.65 -6.03 5.07
N SER A 284 -4.94 -6.75 5.95
CA SER A 284 -4.41 -6.21 7.21
C SER A 284 -2.89 -6.32 7.25
N ALA A 285 -2.23 -5.21 7.63
CA ALA A 285 -0.78 -5.14 7.71
C ALA A 285 -0.24 -5.93 8.91
N PHE A 286 -1.08 -6.22 9.90
CA PHE A 286 -0.69 -6.81 11.18
C PHE A 286 -1.36 -8.17 11.39
N PRO A 287 -0.68 -9.29 11.08
CA PRO A 287 -1.25 -10.63 11.28
C PRO A 287 -1.74 -10.91 12.71
N SER A 288 -1.20 -10.21 13.72
CA SER A 288 -1.65 -10.30 15.11
C SER A 288 -3.11 -9.89 15.32
N ALA A 289 -3.67 -9.08 14.42
CA ALA A 289 -5.05 -8.64 14.49
C ALA A 289 -6.02 -9.55 13.72
N ASN A 290 -5.53 -10.45 12.87
CA ASN A 290 -6.38 -11.27 12.02
C ASN A 290 -7.33 -12.17 12.82
N ALA A 291 -6.88 -12.72 13.95
CA ALA A 291 -7.74 -13.52 14.83
C ALA A 291 -8.95 -12.73 15.33
N ILE A 292 -8.75 -11.46 15.69
CA ILE A 292 -9.82 -10.55 16.12
C ILE A 292 -10.77 -10.29 14.95
N ILE A 293 -10.25 -10.03 13.75
CA ILE A 293 -11.07 -9.84 12.55
C ILE A 293 -11.93 -11.08 12.30
N VAL A 294 -11.33 -12.28 12.27
CA VAL A 294 -12.04 -13.54 12.02
C VAL A 294 -13.18 -13.74 13.03
N ASP A 295 -12.89 -13.57 14.33
CA ASP A 295 -13.87 -13.75 15.39
C ASP A 295 -15.03 -12.75 15.27
N VAL A 296 -14.74 -11.49 14.96
CA VAL A 296 -15.78 -10.46 14.75
C VAL A 296 -16.59 -10.76 13.49
N LEU A 297 -15.98 -11.17 12.38
CA LEU A 297 -16.72 -11.54 11.18
C LEU A 297 -17.64 -12.73 11.43
N GLU A 298 -17.21 -13.69 12.25
CA GLU A 298 -18.05 -14.82 12.64
C GLU A 298 -19.28 -14.39 13.45
N LEU A 299 -19.15 -13.39 14.34
CA LEU A 299 -20.30 -12.79 15.07
C LEU A 299 -21.32 -12.14 14.13
N TYR A 300 -20.90 -11.70 12.95
CA TYR A 300 -21.76 -11.15 11.90
C TYR A 300 -22.25 -12.23 10.92
N GLY A 301 -21.92 -13.51 11.14
CA GLY A 301 -22.26 -14.63 10.26
C GLY A 301 -21.47 -14.65 8.95
N ILE A 302 -20.38 -13.89 8.85
CA ILE A 302 -19.57 -13.75 7.65
C ILE A 302 -18.49 -14.85 7.62
N LYS A 303 -18.62 -15.79 6.69
CA LYS A 303 -17.63 -16.84 6.45
C LYS A 303 -16.41 -16.26 5.74
N CYS A 304 -15.23 -16.41 6.34
CA CYS A 304 -13.96 -15.98 5.77
C CYS A 304 -12.90 -17.08 5.82
N VAL A 305 -11.84 -16.89 5.05
CA VAL A 305 -10.59 -17.65 5.15
C VAL A 305 -9.42 -16.70 5.37
N GLU A 306 -8.46 -17.11 6.18
CA GLU A 306 -7.25 -16.34 6.42
C GLU A 306 -6.07 -16.95 5.67
N LEU A 307 -5.21 -16.09 5.10
CA LEU A 307 -3.89 -16.45 4.60
C LEU A 307 -2.79 -15.71 5.36
N HIS A 308 -1.99 -16.48 6.10
CA HIS A 308 -0.82 -15.98 6.80
C HIS A 308 0.44 -16.79 6.50
N GLY A 309 1.59 -16.16 6.75
CA GLY A 309 2.90 -16.69 6.37
C GLY A 309 3.29 -18.03 7.01
N ARG A 310 2.70 -18.34 8.17
CA ARG A 310 2.98 -19.57 8.93
C ARG A 310 2.15 -20.76 8.46
N MET A 311 1.20 -20.57 7.54
CA MET A 311 0.39 -21.68 7.02
C MET A 311 1.23 -22.60 6.13
N PRO A 312 1.14 -23.93 6.32
CA PRO A 312 1.70 -24.90 5.38
C PRO A 312 1.15 -24.70 3.97
N VAL A 313 1.98 -24.95 2.95
CA VAL A 313 1.64 -24.76 1.53
C VAL A 313 0.33 -25.44 1.14
N HIS A 314 0.11 -26.68 1.61
CA HIS A 314 -1.13 -27.41 1.37
C HIS A 314 -2.37 -26.71 1.94
N LYS A 315 -2.33 -26.24 3.20
CA LYS A 315 -3.44 -25.52 3.82
C LYS A 315 -3.72 -24.18 3.12
N ARG A 316 -2.66 -23.48 2.69
CA ARG A 316 -2.76 -22.25 1.90
C ARG A 316 -3.50 -22.49 0.58
N ARG A 317 -3.16 -23.58 -0.12
CA ARG A 317 -3.84 -23.97 -1.36
C ARG A 317 -5.32 -24.26 -1.13
N LEU A 318 -5.64 -25.05 -0.10
CA LEU A 318 -7.05 -25.36 0.25
C LEU A 318 -7.87 -24.10 0.58
N ALA A 319 -7.31 -23.17 1.36
CA ALA A 319 -7.98 -21.92 1.70
C ALA A 319 -8.24 -21.06 0.44
N LEU A 320 -7.24 -20.96 -0.45
CA LEU A 320 -7.39 -20.27 -1.74
C LEU A 320 -8.44 -20.92 -2.64
N ASP A 321 -8.45 -22.26 -2.71
CA ASP A 321 -9.42 -22.99 -3.53
C ASP A 321 -10.84 -22.84 -2.97
N ALA A 322 -11.00 -22.84 -1.64
CA ALA A 322 -12.28 -22.58 -0.98
C ALA A 322 -12.78 -21.15 -1.27
N PHE A 323 -11.90 -20.16 -1.22
CA PHE A 323 -12.24 -18.78 -1.59
C PHE A 323 -12.63 -18.65 -3.06
N ARG A 324 -11.84 -19.23 -3.97
CA ARG A 324 -12.08 -19.17 -5.42
C ARG A 324 -13.37 -19.87 -5.84
N LYS A 325 -13.73 -20.97 -5.18
CA LYS A 325 -14.94 -21.76 -5.47
C LYS A 325 -16.15 -21.31 -4.64
N SER A 326 -16.01 -20.27 -3.82
CA SER A 326 -17.13 -19.76 -3.03
C SER A 326 -18.23 -19.23 -3.94
N THR A 327 -19.47 -19.49 -3.57
CA THR A 327 -20.68 -18.95 -4.19
C THR A 327 -21.45 -18.14 -3.15
N ARG A 328 -22.56 -17.53 -3.56
CA ARG A 328 -23.44 -16.79 -2.65
C ARG A 328 -23.97 -17.65 -1.50
N GLU A 329 -24.24 -18.92 -1.76
CA GLU A 329 -24.80 -19.85 -0.79
C GLU A 329 -23.74 -20.67 -0.05
N HIS A 330 -22.60 -20.95 -0.69
CA HIS A 330 -21.61 -21.92 -0.21
C HIS A 330 -20.20 -21.33 -0.13
N GLY A 331 -19.52 -21.59 0.98
CA GLY A 331 -18.11 -21.26 1.16
C GLY A 331 -17.83 -19.80 1.56
N PRO A 332 -16.54 -19.46 1.75
CA PRO A 332 -16.11 -18.16 2.23
C PRO A 332 -15.87 -17.18 1.07
N ARG A 333 -16.72 -16.15 0.96
CA ARG A 333 -16.57 -15.07 -0.03
C ARG A 333 -15.61 -13.96 0.41
N VAL A 334 -15.04 -14.07 1.62
CA VAL A 334 -14.10 -13.12 2.20
C VAL A 334 -12.75 -13.81 2.43
N LEU A 335 -11.68 -13.21 1.92
CA LEU A 335 -10.30 -13.63 2.14
C LEU A 335 -9.55 -12.56 2.94
N ILE A 336 -9.04 -12.92 4.12
CA ILE A 336 -8.15 -12.06 4.90
C ILE A 336 -6.71 -12.39 4.52
N LEU A 337 -5.93 -11.38 4.12
CA LEU A 337 -4.53 -11.53 3.78
C LEU A 337 -3.66 -10.49 4.49
N SER A 338 -2.42 -10.91 4.75
CA SER A 338 -1.35 -10.05 5.26
C SER A 338 -0.21 -9.92 4.25
N ASN A 339 0.80 -9.10 4.56
CA ASN A 339 2.00 -8.92 3.71
C ASN A 339 2.65 -10.22 3.25
N VAL A 340 2.60 -11.29 4.06
CA VAL A 340 3.22 -12.58 3.71
C VAL A 340 2.43 -13.33 2.61
N GLY A 341 1.18 -12.94 2.36
CA GLY A 341 0.35 -13.45 1.27
C GLY A 341 0.53 -12.72 -0.06
N MET A 342 1.33 -11.66 -0.14
CA MET A 342 1.36 -10.80 -1.33
C MET A 342 2.25 -11.29 -2.48
N VAL A 343 3.11 -12.30 -2.24
CA VAL A 343 4.01 -12.82 -3.27
C VAL A 343 3.32 -13.92 -4.07
N GLY A 344 3.18 -13.70 -5.38
CA GLY A 344 2.81 -14.75 -6.35
C GLY A 344 1.36 -15.23 -6.30
N LEU A 345 0.45 -14.59 -5.56
CA LEU A 345 -0.97 -14.95 -5.59
C LEU A 345 -1.67 -14.38 -6.83
N ASN A 346 -2.65 -15.11 -7.35
CA ASN A 346 -3.61 -14.61 -8.35
C ASN A 346 -4.98 -14.55 -7.69
N LEU A 347 -5.50 -13.32 -7.51
CA LEU A 347 -6.78 -13.01 -6.87
C LEU A 347 -7.73 -12.29 -7.82
N ALA A 348 -7.57 -12.45 -9.14
CA ALA A 348 -8.48 -11.88 -10.15
C ALA A 348 -9.93 -12.41 -10.03
N CYS A 349 -10.19 -13.41 -9.18
CA CYS A 349 -11.54 -13.86 -8.82
C CYS A 349 -12.26 -12.92 -7.83
N ALA A 350 -11.53 -11.97 -7.24
CA ALA A 350 -12.06 -10.97 -6.31
C ALA A 350 -12.10 -9.60 -6.98
N ASN A 351 -13.15 -8.85 -6.72
CA ASN A 351 -13.39 -7.53 -7.30
C ASN A 351 -13.50 -6.44 -6.24
N ILE A 352 -13.46 -6.79 -4.95
CA ILE A 352 -13.47 -5.82 -3.86
C ILE A 352 -12.24 -6.04 -3.00
N LEU A 353 -11.48 -4.98 -2.77
CA LEU A 353 -10.30 -4.95 -1.90
C LEU A 353 -10.56 -3.95 -0.77
N VAL A 354 -10.55 -4.39 0.48
CA VAL A 354 -10.68 -3.55 1.67
C VAL A 354 -9.35 -3.52 2.40
N MET A 355 -8.71 -2.36 2.46
CA MET A 355 -7.46 -2.12 3.15
C MET A 355 -7.78 -1.51 4.51
N VAL A 356 -7.72 -2.31 5.57
CA VAL A 356 -7.97 -1.83 6.94
C VAL A 356 -6.76 -1.08 7.50
N ASP A 357 -5.57 -1.42 7.00
CA ASP A 357 -4.30 -0.78 7.33
C ASP A 357 -3.60 -0.30 6.06
N SER A 358 -2.82 0.77 6.18
CA SER A 358 -1.94 1.23 5.10
C SER A 358 -0.77 0.27 4.90
N THR A 359 -0.33 0.11 3.65
CA THR A 359 0.92 -0.60 3.33
C THR A 359 2.13 0.23 3.75
N TRP A 360 3.28 -0.43 3.94
CA TRP A 360 4.53 0.23 4.32
C TRP A 360 5.21 0.98 3.16
N SER A 361 4.77 0.71 1.92
CA SER A 361 5.31 1.30 0.70
C SER A 361 4.27 1.30 -0.42
N ALA A 362 4.30 2.33 -1.28
CA ALA A 362 3.49 2.36 -2.52
C ALA A 362 3.75 1.15 -3.43
N LEU A 363 4.94 0.56 -3.32
CA LEU A 363 5.28 -0.66 -4.03
C LEU A 363 4.39 -1.84 -3.60
N ASP A 364 4.31 -2.07 -2.30
CA ASP A 364 3.47 -3.13 -1.75
C ASP A 364 2.00 -2.83 -2.11
N ASP A 365 1.59 -1.57 -2.06
CA ASP A 365 0.26 -1.13 -2.49
C ASP A 365 -0.07 -1.50 -3.95
N GLU A 366 0.81 -1.13 -4.89
CA GLU A 366 0.63 -1.42 -6.31
C GLU A 366 0.62 -2.93 -6.57
N GLN A 367 1.50 -3.67 -5.88
CA GLN A 367 1.54 -5.12 -5.95
C GLN A 367 0.24 -5.74 -5.44
N LEU A 368 -0.28 -5.29 -4.31
CA LEU A 368 -1.55 -5.75 -3.72
C LEU A 368 -2.72 -5.48 -4.67
N ARG A 369 -2.84 -4.24 -5.15
CA ARG A 369 -3.85 -3.85 -6.15
C ARG A 369 -3.74 -4.73 -7.39
N GLY A 370 -2.53 -4.94 -7.91
CA GLY A 370 -2.24 -5.79 -9.06
C GLY A 370 -2.49 -7.29 -8.85
N ARG A 371 -2.84 -7.75 -7.63
CA ARG A 371 -3.35 -9.12 -7.39
C ARG A 371 -4.84 -9.25 -7.72
N VAL A 372 -5.59 -8.17 -7.57
CA VAL A 372 -7.05 -8.11 -7.72
C VAL A 372 -7.41 -7.48 -9.08
N TYR A 373 -6.84 -6.31 -9.37
CA TYR A 373 -6.95 -5.61 -10.65
C TYR A 373 -5.95 -6.18 -11.66
N ARG A 374 -6.29 -7.34 -12.23
CA ARG A 374 -5.47 -8.04 -13.22
C ARG A 374 -6.33 -8.88 -14.16
N TYR A 375 -5.88 -9.08 -15.39
CA TYR A 375 -6.50 -10.05 -16.30
C TYR A 375 -6.47 -11.47 -15.67
N PRO A 376 -7.56 -12.26 -15.76
CA PRO A 376 -8.79 -12.03 -16.52
C PRO A 376 -9.97 -11.48 -15.67
N GLN A 377 -9.80 -10.43 -14.88
CA GLN A 377 -10.89 -9.80 -14.11
C GLN A 377 -11.96 -9.17 -15.03
N PRO A 378 -13.21 -9.69 -15.08
CA PRO A 378 -14.27 -9.12 -15.93
C PRO A 378 -15.07 -7.99 -15.26
N LYS A 379 -15.01 -7.88 -13.92
CA LYS A 379 -15.81 -6.94 -13.13
C LYS A 379 -15.06 -5.64 -12.84
N PRO A 380 -15.76 -4.52 -12.62
CA PRO A 380 -15.14 -3.34 -12.02
C PRO A 380 -14.57 -3.70 -10.64
N VAL A 381 -13.39 -3.17 -10.34
CA VAL A 381 -12.72 -3.40 -9.05
C VAL A 381 -12.92 -2.20 -8.14
N HIS A 382 -13.32 -2.43 -6.88
CA HIS A 382 -13.46 -1.39 -5.86
C HIS A 382 -12.43 -1.58 -4.76
N ILE A 383 -11.66 -0.53 -4.47
CA ILE A 383 -10.61 -0.54 -3.46
C ILE A 383 -10.99 0.43 -2.35
N TYR A 384 -11.35 -0.08 -1.17
CA TYR A 384 -11.67 0.71 0.01
C TYR A 384 -10.43 0.88 0.88
N ARG A 385 -10.10 2.12 1.24
CA ARG A 385 -8.98 2.44 2.13
C ARG A 385 -9.51 3.11 3.39
N LEU A 386 -9.40 2.43 4.53
CA LEU A 386 -9.82 2.98 5.81
C LEU A 386 -8.66 3.79 6.41
N ILE A 387 -8.88 5.09 6.59
CA ILE A 387 -7.86 6.01 7.12
C ILE A 387 -8.45 6.70 8.34
N ALA A 388 -7.88 6.47 9.52
CA ALA A 388 -8.31 7.17 10.72
C ALA A 388 -7.83 8.63 10.68
N ALA A 389 -8.76 9.58 10.70
CA ALA A 389 -8.49 11.01 10.64
C ALA A 389 -7.63 11.46 11.84
N HIS A 390 -6.76 12.45 11.61
CA HIS A 390 -5.90 13.05 12.66
C HIS A 390 -4.99 12.05 13.41
N THR A 391 -4.65 10.92 12.78
CA THR A 391 -3.83 9.88 13.40
C THR A 391 -2.59 9.55 12.57
N PRO A 392 -1.67 8.70 13.07
CA PRO A 392 -0.55 8.20 12.28
C PRO A 392 -0.93 7.53 10.96
N ASP A 393 -2.17 7.05 10.79
CA ASP A 393 -2.60 6.47 9.51
C ASP A 393 -2.46 7.44 8.36
N VAL A 394 -2.86 8.70 8.55
CA VAL A 394 -2.75 9.75 7.53
C VAL A 394 -1.30 9.92 7.12
N PHE A 395 -0.39 9.91 8.08
CA PHE A 395 1.05 10.05 7.83
C PHE A 395 1.66 8.81 7.18
N LEU A 396 1.31 7.61 7.62
CA LEU A 396 1.79 6.35 7.04
C LEU A 396 1.31 6.21 5.60
N ASN A 397 0.03 6.52 5.34
CA ASN A 397 -0.54 6.59 4.02
C ASN A 397 0.26 7.57 3.13
N ASN A 398 0.47 8.80 3.61
CA ASN A 398 1.23 9.81 2.88
C ASN A 398 2.70 9.40 2.63
N LEU A 399 3.38 8.79 3.61
CA LEU A 399 4.75 8.30 3.45
C LEU A 399 4.86 7.19 2.40
N ALA A 400 3.86 6.30 2.33
CA ALA A 400 3.81 5.26 1.32
C ALA A 400 3.75 5.90 -0.08
N PHE A 401 2.88 6.90 -0.27
CA PHE A 401 2.69 7.59 -1.55
C PHE A 401 3.85 8.49 -1.97
N VAL A 402 4.51 9.21 -1.05
CA VAL A 402 5.70 10.03 -1.38
C VAL A 402 6.84 9.18 -1.95
N LYS A 403 6.97 7.91 -1.51
CA LYS A 403 7.95 6.98 -2.09
C LYS A 403 7.57 6.48 -3.49
N GLY A 404 6.31 6.64 -3.91
CA GLY A 404 5.83 6.33 -5.26
C GLY A 404 6.28 7.33 -6.33
N HIS A 405 6.58 8.58 -5.94
CA HIS A 405 7.01 9.64 -6.86
C HIS A 405 8.22 9.23 -7.74
N MET A 406 9.18 8.47 -7.19
CA MET A 406 10.31 7.96 -7.97
C MET A 406 9.91 6.94 -9.04
N HIS A 407 8.94 6.07 -8.73
CA HIS A 407 8.43 5.11 -9.72
C HIS A 407 7.77 5.87 -10.87
N ASP A 408 6.89 6.84 -10.55
CA ASP A 408 6.18 7.61 -11.56
C ASP A 408 7.12 8.44 -12.44
N VAL A 409 8.12 9.10 -11.87
CA VAL A 409 9.13 9.88 -12.63
C VAL A 409 9.96 9.01 -13.57
N PHE A 410 10.26 7.77 -13.19
CA PHE A 410 10.98 6.83 -14.06
C PHE A 410 10.12 6.33 -15.22
N VAL A 411 8.82 6.20 -14.99
CA VAL A 411 7.91 5.42 -15.80
C VAL A 411 7.09 6.26 -16.76
N ASN A 412 6.72 7.47 -16.34
CA ASN A 412 5.87 8.36 -17.12
C ASN A 412 6.72 9.35 -17.94
N HIS A 413 6.34 9.58 -19.20
CA HIS A 413 6.83 10.71 -20.00
C HIS A 413 6.14 12.02 -19.55
N PRO A 414 6.65 13.23 -19.89
CA PRO A 414 6.57 14.42 -19.04
C PRO A 414 5.15 14.63 -18.52
N ILE A 415 5.08 14.72 -17.19
CA ILE A 415 3.89 14.73 -16.37
C ILE A 415 2.81 15.64 -16.99
N ASN A 416 1.70 15.03 -17.45
CA ASN A 416 0.48 15.75 -17.77
C ASN A 416 0.06 16.61 -16.57
N GLU A 417 -0.58 17.75 -16.85
CA GLU A 417 -1.05 18.76 -15.89
C GLU A 417 -1.91 18.20 -14.73
N ASP A 418 -2.36 16.94 -14.81
CA ASP A 418 -3.08 16.20 -13.77
C ASP A 418 -2.31 16.04 -12.44
N PHE A 419 -0.98 16.17 -12.41
CA PHE A 419 -0.24 16.12 -11.13
C PHE A 419 -0.39 17.41 -10.31
N ARG A 420 -0.66 18.56 -10.95
CA ARG A 420 -1.14 19.74 -10.21
C ARG A 420 -2.51 19.45 -9.62
N THR A 421 -3.39 18.71 -10.29
CA THR A 421 -4.67 18.25 -9.74
C THR A 421 -4.47 17.29 -8.54
N TYR A 422 -3.40 16.48 -8.51
CA TYR A 422 -3.07 15.58 -7.41
C TYR A 422 -2.44 16.31 -6.19
N CYS A 423 -1.62 17.34 -6.42
CA CYS A 423 -1.20 18.29 -5.38
C CYS A 423 -2.36 19.24 -4.97
N ILE A 424 -3.33 19.48 -5.84
CA ILE A 424 -4.60 20.13 -5.50
C ILE A 424 -5.52 19.15 -4.75
N ALA A 425 -5.38 17.83 -4.91
CA ALA A 425 -6.00 16.83 -4.04
C ALA A 425 -5.30 16.78 -2.66
N TYR A 426 -3.98 17.02 -2.61
CA TYR A 426 -3.23 17.30 -1.37
C TYR A 426 -3.73 18.59 -0.69
N ALA A 427 -4.07 19.63 -1.46
CA ALA A 427 -4.71 20.85 -0.96
C ALA A 427 -6.22 20.70 -0.70
N ARG A 428 -6.95 19.83 -1.42
CA ARG A 428 -8.40 19.56 -1.26
C ARG A 428 -8.67 18.56 -0.15
N CYS A 429 -7.79 17.61 0.17
CA CYS A 429 -7.91 16.83 1.40
C CYS A 429 -7.67 17.71 2.63
N VAL A 430 -6.80 18.71 2.52
CA VAL A 430 -6.59 19.73 3.57
C VAL A 430 -7.72 20.79 3.56
N SER A 431 -8.25 21.19 2.39
CA SER A 431 -9.33 22.17 2.25
C SER A 431 -10.73 21.60 2.46
N ILE A 432 -11.03 20.34 2.14
CA ILE A 432 -12.32 19.69 2.44
C ILE A 432 -12.43 19.47 3.96
N VAL A 433 -11.31 19.14 4.62
CA VAL A 433 -11.20 19.15 6.09
C VAL A 433 -11.39 20.56 6.64
N LEU A 434 -10.93 21.62 5.97
CA LEU A 434 -11.16 23.01 6.41
C LEU A 434 -12.59 23.53 6.11
N THR A 435 -13.20 23.22 4.97
CA THR A 435 -14.50 23.77 4.55
C THR A 435 -15.66 23.16 5.33
N VAL A 436 -15.59 21.87 5.68
CA VAL A 436 -16.59 21.22 6.55
C VAL A 436 -16.48 21.73 7.99
N CYS A 437 -15.28 22.13 8.45
CA CYS A 437 -15.07 22.66 9.81
C CYS A 437 -15.36 24.16 9.96
N ILE A 438 -15.14 25.00 8.95
CA ILE A 438 -15.43 26.45 9.04
C ILE A 438 -16.95 26.73 9.02
N GLY A 439 -17.74 25.92 8.30
CA GLY A 439 -19.20 26.07 8.24
C GLY A 439 -19.89 25.84 9.60
N ASN A 440 -19.36 24.93 10.42
CA ASN A 440 -19.90 24.62 11.75
C ASN A 440 -19.39 25.56 12.85
N HIS A 441 -18.24 26.22 12.66
CA HIS A 441 -17.71 27.19 13.63
C HIS A 441 -18.28 28.61 13.49
N LEU A 442 -18.77 29.01 12.31
CA LEU A 442 -19.37 30.33 12.11
C LEU A 442 -20.76 30.49 12.75
N ASN A 443 -21.50 29.40 12.98
CA ASN A 443 -22.78 29.45 13.71
C ASN A 443 -22.62 29.46 15.24
N TYR A 444 -21.41 29.23 15.76
CA TYR A 444 -21.13 29.24 17.20
C TYR A 444 -20.59 30.60 17.69
N ILE A 445 -20.26 31.52 16.78
CA ILE A 445 -19.71 32.85 17.10
C ILE A 445 -20.80 33.95 17.00
N SER A 446 -22.03 33.64 16.58
CA SER A 446 -23.13 34.61 16.49
C SER A 446 -24.09 34.63 17.70
N ASN A 447 -23.76 33.95 18.81
CA ASN A 447 -24.59 33.92 20.02
C ASN A 447 -23.77 33.98 21.35
N ILE A 448 -22.59 34.60 21.31
CA ILE A 448 -21.85 35.13 22.46
C ILE A 448 -21.43 36.55 22.07
#